data_AF-A0A7X5L557-F1
#
_entry.id   AF-A0A7X5L557-F1
#
_cell.length_a   1.000
_cell.length_b   1.000
_cell.length_c   1.000
_cell.angle_alpha   90.00
_cell.angle_beta   90.00
_cell.angle_gamma   90.00
#
_symmetry.space_group_name_H-M   'P 1'
#
loop_
_entity.id
_entity.type
_entity.pdbx_description
1 polymer ?
#
loop_
_entity_poly.entity_id
_entity_poly.type
_entity_poly.pdbx_seq_one_letter_code
_entity_poly.pdbx_strand_id
1 'polypeptide(L)'
;MLNTKEQTISNGDGNIQAQGNVDISQNYFIDYKPTHITFYEQNIFAVIEEFNNNLDLFEGNEVENISAEEFENIDKTEKNRLNKLSDEYFDTICGEFLPYFYKIDNFLKAPQNKSILLKYRKIAQQLKVSIVANRRKFDYFEEILDDIVATVIRVIRDSGQDFDVNVIIIFLNYMYWNCDIGRRHE
;
A
#
# COMPACT_ATOMS: atom_id res chain seq x y z
N MET A 1 47.39 -52.71 5.36
CA MET A 1 47.82 -51.94 4.16
C MET A 1 46.71 -52.03 3.13
N LEU A 2 46.35 -50.88 2.54
CA LEU A 2 45.52 -50.68 1.33
C LEU A 2 44.03 -51.02 1.45
N ASN A 3 43.08 -50.30 0.85
CA ASN A 3 42.97 -48.93 0.35
C ASN A 3 41.47 -48.75 0.02
N THR A 4 40.88 -47.62 0.41
CA THR A 4 39.48 -47.26 0.13
C THR A 4 39.35 -46.77 -1.31
N LYS A 5 38.33 -47.21 -2.05
CA LYS A 5 37.81 -46.48 -3.22
C LYS A 5 36.28 -46.54 -3.26
N GLU A 6 35.73 -45.36 -3.46
CA GLU A 6 34.33 -44.96 -3.56
C GLU A 6 33.64 -45.54 -4.80
N GLN A 7 32.33 -45.80 -4.70
CA GLN A 7 31.38 -45.53 -5.77
C GLN A 7 30.08 -44.97 -5.19
N THR A 8 29.70 -43.83 -5.74
CA THR A 8 28.56 -42.97 -5.47
C THR A 8 27.24 -43.57 -5.95
N ILE A 9 26.17 -43.42 -5.16
CA ILE A 9 24.79 -43.64 -5.61
C ILE A 9 24.01 -42.35 -5.37
N SER A 10 23.40 -41.89 -6.45
CA SER A 10 22.58 -40.70 -6.65
C SER A 10 21.42 -40.59 -5.66
N ASN A 11 21.39 -39.52 -4.86
CA ASN A 11 20.19 -39.09 -4.14
C ASN A 11 19.49 -38.00 -4.97
N GLY A 12 18.23 -38.23 -5.28
CA GLY A 12 17.38 -37.26 -5.95
C GLY A 12 16.94 -36.19 -4.97
N ASP A 13 17.05 -34.93 -5.39
CA ASP A 13 16.44 -33.81 -4.71
C ASP A 13 15.33 -33.26 -5.61
N GLY A 14 14.10 -33.45 -5.12
CA GLY A 14 12.91 -32.91 -5.73
C GLY A 14 12.94 -31.39 -5.73
N ASN A 15 12.53 -30.79 -6.85
CA ASN A 15 12.20 -29.39 -6.95
C ASN A 15 11.11 -29.03 -5.92
N ILE A 16 11.50 -28.33 -4.86
CA ILE A 16 10.56 -27.59 -4.02
C ILE A 16 10.39 -26.23 -4.69
N GLN A 17 9.26 -26.04 -5.35
CA GLN A 17 8.80 -24.73 -5.79
C GLN A 17 8.59 -23.87 -4.54
N ALA A 18 9.40 -22.83 -4.38
CA ALA A 18 9.20 -21.81 -3.35
C ALA A 18 8.05 -20.89 -3.78
N GLN A 19 6.81 -21.34 -3.58
CA GLN A 19 5.64 -20.48 -3.58
C GLN A 19 5.35 -20.14 -2.11
N GLY A 20 6.17 -19.23 -1.57
CA GLY A 20 5.96 -18.69 -0.23
C GLY A 20 4.91 -17.60 -0.30
N ASN A 21 3.66 -17.92 0.04
CA ASN A 21 2.73 -16.92 0.53
C ASN A 21 3.32 -16.39 1.85
N VAL A 22 4.03 -15.28 1.77
CA VAL A 22 4.41 -14.52 2.97
C VAL A 22 3.13 -13.92 3.49
N ASP A 23 2.57 -14.50 4.55
CA ASP A 23 1.44 -13.90 5.26
C ASP A 23 1.94 -12.67 6.01
N ILE A 24 1.93 -11.55 5.28
CA ILE A 24 2.41 -10.24 5.70
C ILE A 24 1.60 -9.72 6.89
N SER A 25 0.39 -10.24 7.11
CA SER A 25 -0.55 -9.77 8.15
C SER A 25 -0.01 -9.95 9.58
N GLN A 26 0.79 -10.99 9.83
CA GLN A 26 1.28 -11.32 11.17
C GLN A 26 2.42 -10.40 11.64
N ASN A 27 3.18 -9.81 10.71
CA ASN A 27 4.37 -9.00 11.04
C ASN A 27 4.05 -7.53 11.37
N TYR A 28 2.86 -7.03 11.07
CA TYR A 28 2.45 -5.64 11.33
C TYR A 28 2.24 -5.31 12.83
N PHE A 29 2.29 -6.29 13.73
CA PHE A 29 1.81 -6.15 15.10
C PHE A 29 2.88 -6.21 16.22
N ILE A 30 4.17 -6.15 15.89
CA ILE A 30 5.22 -6.20 16.93
C ILE A 30 5.45 -4.80 17.51
N ASP A 31 4.80 -4.52 18.66
CA ASP A 31 5.16 -3.53 19.68
C ASP A 31 5.45 -2.08 19.20
N TYR A 32 4.75 -1.64 18.15
CA TYR A 32 4.80 -0.26 17.67
C TYR A 32 4.00 0.63 18.63
N LYS A 33 4.65 1.62 19.26
CA LYS A 33 3.99 2.79 19.86
C LYS A 33 4.09 3.97 18.88
N PRO A 34 3.34 3.98 17.77
CA PRO A 34 3.35 5.15 16.92
C PRO A 34 2.69 6.29 17.65
N THR A 35 3.15 7.46 17.25
CA THR A 35 2.42 8.66 17.57
C THR A 35 1.11 8.70 16.77
N HIS A 36 0.01 8.22 17.34
CA HIS A 36 -1.23 8.03 16.58
C HIS A 36 -1.82 9.29 15.92
N ILE A 37 -2.20 9.13 14.66
CA ILE A 37 -3.07 10.05 13.93
C ILE A 37 -4.51 9.72 14.26
N THR A 38 -5.27 10.71 14.74
CA THR A 38 -6.70 10.55 15.00
C THR A 38 -7.50 10.78 13.71
N PHE A 39 -8.28 9.78 13.30
CA PHE A 39 -9.23 9.87 12.19
C PHE A 39 -10.44 8.97 12.45
N TYR A 40 -11.50 9.11 11.63
CA TYR A 40 -12.67 8.24 11.73
C TYR A 40 -12.39 6.90 11.05
N GLU A 41 -11.82 5.96 11.81
CA GLU A 41 -11.29 4.68 11.31
C GLU A 41 -12.33 3.86 10.55
N GLN A 42 -13.58 3.85 11.02
CA GLN A 42 -14.71 3.16 10.37
C GLN A 42 -15.04 3.70 8.96
N ASN A 43 -14.82 4.99 8.69
CA ASN A 43 -15.05 5.56 7.37
C ASN A 43 -14.05 5.02 6.36
N ILE A 44 -12.78 4.88 6.78
CA ILE A 44 -11.69 4.37 5.95
C ILE A 44 -11.97 2.91 5.58
N PHE A 45 -12.30 2.11 6.60
CA PHE A 45 -12.67 0.72 6.43
C PHE A 45 -13.80 0.53 5.41
N ALA A 46 -14.88 1.31 5.50
CA ALA A 46 -16.03 1.18 4.61
C ALA A 46 -15.74 1.50 3.13
N VAL A 47 -14.66 2.22 2.81
CA VAL A 47 -14.26 2.41 1.40
C VAL A 47 -13.27 1.35 0.98
N ILE A 48 -12.37 0.99 1.87
CA ILE A 48 -11.41 -0.09 1.64
C ILE A 48 -12.14 -1.42 1.41
N GLU A 49 -13.26 -1.67 2.09
CA GLU A 49 -14.17 -2.80 1.84
C GLU A 49 -14.78 -2.75 0.44
N GLU A 50 -15.13 -1.57 -0.07
CA GLU A 50 -15.64 -1.41 -1.45
C GLU A 50 -14.55 -1.73 -2.49
N PHE A 51 -13.29 -1.37 -2.22
CA PHE A 51 -12.17 -1.76 -3.08
C PHE A 51 -11.85 -3.26 -2.99
N ASN A 52 -11.96 -3.84 -1.79
CA ASN A 52 -11.77 -5.28 -1.58
C ASN A 52 -12.89 -6.13 -2.19
N ASN A 53 -14.08 -5.58 -2.42
CA ASN A 53 -15.13 -6.25 -3.19
C ASN A 53 -14.88 -6.19 -4.72
N ASN A 54 -13.83 -5.49 -5.16
CA ASN A 54 -13.37 -5.39 -6.54
C ASN A 54 -11.90 -5.84 -6.63
N LEU A 55 -11.61 -7.06 -6.14
CA LEU A 55 -10.25 -7.65 -6.10
C LEU A 55 -9.60 -7.77 -7.48
N ASP A 56 -10.38 -7.79 -8.55
CA ASP A 56 -9.90 -7.76 -9.93
C ASP A 56 -9.00 -6.55 -10.22
N LEU A 57 -9.16 -5.46 -9.46
CA LEU A 57 -8.25 -4.31 -9.49
C LEU A 57 -6.83 -4.64 -9.01
N PHE A 58 -6.68 -5.65 -8.15
CA PHE A 58 -5.40 -6.05 -7.55
C PHE A 58 -4.91 -7.41 -8.06
N GLU A 59 -5.73 -8.10 -8.86
CA GLU A 59 -5.34 -9.32 -9.56
C GLU A 59 -4.66 -9.01 -10.91
N GLY A 60 -3.68 -9.85 -11.28
CA GLY A 60 -3.00 -9.81 -12.58
C GLY A 60 -1.78 -8.88 -12.61
N ASN A 61 -0.63 -9.48 -12.94
CA ASN A 61 0.65 -8.81 -13.19
C ASN A 61 0.71 -8.12 -14.57
N GLU A 62 -0.44 -7.81 -15.18
CA GLU A 62 -0.47 -7.01 -16.40
C GLU A 62 -0.15 -5.57 -16.03
N VAL A 63 1.14 -5.35 -15.81
CA VAL A 63 1.81 -4.08 -15.98
C VAL A 63 1.68 -3.79 -17.47
N GLU A 64 0.54 -3.20 -17.88
CA GLU A 64 0.61 -2.34 -19.06
C GLU A 64 1.83 -1.46 -18.82
N ASN A 65 2.76 -1.39 -19.79
CA ASN A 65 3.96 -0.55 -19.72
C ASN A 65 3.52 0.93 -19.73
N ILE A 66 2.85 1.34 -18.66
CA ILE A 66 2.44 2.69 -18.36
C ILE A 66 3.70 3.32 -17.80
N SER A 67 4.46 3.95 -18.68
CA SER A 67 5.61 4.75 -18.31
C SER A 67 5.18 5.76 -17.24
N ALA A 68 5.99 5.97 -16.20
CA ALA A 68 5.76 6.98 -15.18
C ALA A 68 5.43 8.38 -15.78
N GLU A 69 5.93 8.62 -17.00
CA GLU A 69 5.68 9.78 -17.86
C GLU A 69 4.18 10.04 -18.16
N GLU A 70 3.30 9.02 -18.22
CA GLU A 70 1.85 9.22 -18.43
C GLU A 70 1.14 9.76 -17.18
N PHE A 71 1.76 9.65 -16.00
CA PHE A 71 1.22 10.13 -14.72
C PHE A 71 1.85 11.47 -14.27
N GLU A 72 2.72 12.07 -15.08
CA GLU A 72 3.45 13.30 -14.75
C GLU A 72 2.65 14.57 -15.11
N ASN A 73 1.84 15.02 -14.16
CA ASN A 73 1.43 16.44 -14.07
C ASN A 73 1.83 17.08 -12.73
N ILE A 74 2.60 16.38 -11.90
CA ILE A 74 3.07 16.86 -10.60
C ILE A 74 4.54 16.53 -10.50
N ASP A 75 5.38 17.53 -10.27
CA ASP A 75 6.78 17.35 -9.90
C ASP A 75 6.84 16.50 -8.61
N LYS A 76 7.08 15.19 -8.78
CA LYS A 76 7.12 14.23 -7.68
C LYS A 76 8.32 14.49 -6.78
N THR A 77 9.44 14.97 -7.33
CA THR A 77 10.64 15.31 -6.58
C THR A 77 10.34 16.42 -5.58
N GLU A 78 9.75 17.52 -6.02
CA GLU A 78 9.43 18.63 -5.12
C GLU A 78 8.35 18.26 -4.11
N LYS A 79 7.34 17.48 -4.53
CA LYS A 79 6.33 16.95 -3.61
C LYS A 79 6.92 16.05 -2.52
N ASN A 80 7.80 15.11 -2.89
CA ASN A 80 8.43 14.19 -1.95
C ASN A 80 9.27 14.99 -0.94
N ARG A 81 10.01 15.99 -1.43
CA ARG A 81 10.75 16.94 -0.58
C ARG A 81 9.83 17.71 0.38
N LEU A 82 8.71 18.25 -0.10
CA LEU A 82 7.74 19.00 0.74
C LEU A 82 7.11 18.14 1.83
N ASN A 83 6.90 16.85 1.56
CA ASN A 83 6.30 15.92 2.49
C ASN A 83 7.32 15.16 3.35
N LYS A 84 8.62 15.22 3.00
CA LYS A 84 9.70 14.37 3.52
C LYS A 84 9.40 12.88 3.34
N LEU A 85 9.08 12.47 2.11
CA LEU A 85 9.08 11.06 1.74
C LEU A 85 10.53 10.66 1.41
N SER A 86 11.02 9.53 1.90
CA SER A 86 12.35 9.04 1.51
C SER A 86 12.39 8.58 0.05
N ASP A 87 13.57 8.63 -0.54
CA ASP A 87 13.81 8.13 -1.90
C ASP A 87 13.59 6.61 -1.97
N GLU A 88 14.03 5.87 -0.94
CA GLU A 88 13.83 4.42 -0.84
C GLU A 88 12.33 4.05 -0.85
N TYR A 89 11.51 4.76 -0.07
CA TYR A 89 10.07 4.52 -0.08
C TYR A 89 9.44 4.92 -1.42
N PHE A 90 9.92 5.98 -2.05
CA PHE A 90 9.44 6.39 -3.38
C PHE A 90 9.74 5.34 -4.46
N ASP A 91 10.93 4.75 -4.44
CA ASP A 91 11.31 3.67 -5.35
C ASP A 91 10.38 2.45 -5.19
N THR A 92 10.01 2.11 -3.95
CA THR A 92 9.01 1.08 -3.66
C THR A 92 7.65 1.42 -4.26
N ILE A 93 7.17 2.67 -4.14
CA ILE A 93 5.91 3.09 -4.77
C ILE A 93 5.95 2.86 -6.29
N CYS A 94 7.05 3.28 -6.93
CA CYS A 94 7.22 3.15 -8.37
C CYS A 94 7.31 1.69 -8.83
N GLY A 95 8.05 0.85 -8.10
CA GLY A 95 8.29 -0.55 -8.46
C GLY A 95 7.12 -1.47 -8.16
N GLU A 96 6.41 -1.23 -7.05
CA GLU A 96 5.41 -2.18 -6.54
C GLU A 96 3.96 -1.69 -6.69
N PHE A 97 3.70 -0.39 -6.50
CA PHE A 97 2.32 0.10 -6.37
C PHE A 97 1.78 0.83 -7.60
N LEU A 98 2.66 1.44 -8.39
CA LEU A 98 2.28 2.25 -9.56
C LEU A 98 1.37 1.52 -10.56
N PRO A 99 1.57 0.23 -10.89
CA PRO A 99 0.67 -0.48 -11.82
C PRO A 99 -0.80 -0.53 -11.36
N TYR A 100 -1.04 -0.56 -10.05
CA TYR A 100 -2.39 -0.59 -9.49
C TYR A 100 -3.06 0.80 -9.51
N PHE A 101 -2.29 1.88 -9.53
CA PHE A 101 -2.85 3.24 -9.49
C PHE A 101 -3.72 3.54 -10.70
N TYR A 102 -3.36 3.02 -11.88
CA TYR A 102 -4.16 3.15 -13.09
C TYR A 102 -5.51 2.43 -12.97
N LYS A 103 -5.50 1.19 -12.46
CA LYS A 103 -6.71 0.40 -12.21
C LYS A 103 -7.65 1.12 -11.23
N ILE A 104 -7.10 1.66 -10.14
CA ILE A 104 -7.86 2.45 -9.15
C ILE A 104 -8.45 3.72 -9.77
N ASP A 105 -7.65 4.46 -10.56
CA ASP A 105 -8.10 5.71 -11.20
C ASP A 105 -9.23 5.46 -12.20
N ASN A 106 -9.09 4.45 -13.06
CA ASN A 106 -10.14 4.03 -13.99
C ASN A 106 -11.42 3.60 -13.27
N PHE A 107 -11.28 2.77 -12.23
CA PHE A 107 -12.40 2.34 -11.41
C PHE A 107 -13.15 3.53 -10.80
N LEU A 108 -12.42 4.48 -10.20
CA LEU A 108 -13.02 5.67 -9.59
C LEU A 108 -13.67 6.62 -10.60
N LYS A 109 -13.14 6.71 -11.83
CA LYS A 109 -13.68 7.54 -12.91
C LYS A 109 -14.91 6.94 -13.59
N ALA A 110 -15.15 5.63 -13.43
CA ALA A 110 -16.27 4.96 -14.06
C ALA A 110 -17.63 5.53 -13.58
N PRO A 111 -18.58 5.85 -14.47
CA PRO A 111 -19.84 6.50 -14.10
C PRO A 111 -20.65 5.76 -13.02
N GLN A 112 -20.62 4.43 -13.04
CA GLN A 112 -21.30 3.57 -12.07
C GLN A 112 -20.71 3.70 -10.65
N ASN A 113 -19.45 4.11 -10.53
CA ASN A 113 -18.72 4.19 -9.26
C ASN A 113 -18.74 5.60 -8.64
N LYS A 114 -19.64 6.48 -9.11
CA LYS A 114 -19.75 7.86 -8.61
C LYS A 114 -19.99 7.94 -7.09
N SER A 115 -20.75 7.00 -6.52
CA SER A 115 -20.98 6.91 -5.07
C SER A 115 -19.68 6.58 -4.32
N ILE A 116 -18.89 5.65 -4.84
CA ILE A 116 -17.60 5.23 -4.27
C ILE A 116 -16.58 6.38 -4.37
N LEU A 117 -16.50 7.06 -5.52
CA LEU A 117 -15.68 8.25 -5.69
C LEU A 117 -16.02 9.36 -4.68
N LEU A 118 -17.30 9.54 -4.34
CA LEU A 118 -17.70 10.50 -3.32
C LEU A 118 -17.23 10.08 -1.92
N LYS A 119 -17.32 8.79 -1.57
CA LYS A 119 -16.81 8.27 -0.30
C LYS A 119 -15.28 8.40 -0.23
N TYR A 120 -14.57 8.03 -1.29
CA TYR A 120 -13.12 8.21 -1.46
C TYR A 120 -12.69 9.65 -1.16
N ARG A 121 -13.31 10.63 -1.85
CA ARG A 121 -12.97 12.05 -1.67
C ARG A 121 -13.20 12.55 -0.25
N LYS A 122 -14.26 12.08 0.42
CA LYS A 122 -14.53 12.44 1.82
C LYS A 122 -13.44 11.92 2.76
N ILE A 123 -12.98 10.69 2.54
CA ILE A 123 -11.92 10.09 3.37
C ILE A 123 -10.58 10.75 3.09
N ALA A 124 -10.23 10.96 1.83
CA ALA A 124 -9.04 11.71 1.44
C ALA A 124 -8.99 13.08 2.16
N GLN A 125 -10.11 13.81 2.17
CA GLN A 125 -10.21 15.09 2.88
C GLN A 125 -10.04 14.94 4.40
N GLN A 126 -10.67 13.95 5.02
CA GLN A 126 -10.53 13.70 6.46
C GLN A 126 -9.09 13.33 6.83
N LEU A 127 -8.50 12.38 6.10
CA LEU A 127 -7.10 11.99 6.26
C LEU A 127 -6.16 13.18 6.10
N LYS A 128 -6.35 14.00 5.06
CA LYS A 128 -5.53 15.21 4.86
C LYS A 128 -5.56 16.13 6.07
N VAL A 129 -6.75 16.39 6.64
CA VAL A 129 -6.89 17.23 7.84
C VAL A 129 -6.15 16.60 9.02
N SER A 130 -6.34 15.30 9.25
CA SER A 130 -5.68 14.57 10.33
C SER A 130 -4.16 14.56 10.17
N ILE A 131 -3.64 14.33 8.96
CA ILE A 131 -2.22 14.34 8.64
C ILE A 131 -1.64 15.74 8.87
N VAL A 132 -2.29 16.80 8.40
CA VAL A 132 -1.84 18.18 8.61
C VAL A 132 -1.77 18.51 10.11
N ALA A 133 -2.77 18.11 10.88
CA ALA A 133 -2.81 18.34 12.33
C ALA A 133 -1.70 17.59 13.09
N ASN A 134 -1.30 16.42 12.60
CA ASN A 134 -0.35 15.54 13.26
C ASN A 134 1.04 15.53 12.60
N ARG A 135 1.28 16.27 11.50
CA ARG A 135 2.51 16.16 10.69
C ARG A 135 3.79 16.34 11.49
N ARG A 136 3.78 17.18 12.54
CA ARG A 136 4.97 17.44 13.39
C ARG A 136 5.36 16.28 14.30
N LYS A 137 4.52 15.25 14.39
CA LYS A 137 4.72 14.08 15.24
C LYS A 137 5.55 12.97 14.59
N PHE A 138 5.85 13.13 13.30
CA PHE A 138 6.53 12.17 12.44
C PHE A 138 7.68 12.88 11.73
N ASP A 139 8.77 12.16 11.48
CA ASP A 139 9.89 12.72 10.75
C ASP A 139 9.64 12.58 9.24
N TYR A 140 9.32 11.36 8.82
CA TYR A 140 9.06 11.01 7.43
C TYR A 140 7.57 10.82 7.12
N PHE A 141 7.19 10.89 5.84
CA PHE A 141 5.78 10.75 5.45
C PHE A 141 5.33 9.29 5.47
N GLU A 142 6.20 8.36 5.14
CA GLU A 142 5.94 6.92 5.19
C GLU A 142 5.57 6.43 6.59
N GLU A 143 6.08 7.06 7.66
CA GLU A 143 5.67 6.75 9.05
C GLU A 143 4.19 7.08 9.32
N ILE A 144 3.66 8.10 8.63
CA ILE A 144 2.24 8.48 8.69
C ILE A 144 1.40 7.44 7.97
N LEU A 145 1.87 6.97 6.81
CA LEU A 145 1.20 5.91 6.05
C LEU A 145 1.15 4.62 6.89
N ASP A 146 2.26 4.25 7.52
CA ASP A 146 2.36 3.07 8.39
C ASP A 146 1.44 3.15 9.62
N ASP A 147 1.37 4.28 10.31
CA ASP A 147 0.44 4.46 11.46
C ASP A 147 -1.04 4.34 11.03
N ILE A 148 -1.39 4.86 9.84
CA ILE A 148 -2.75 4.72 9.29
C ILE A 148 -3.02 3.25 8.95
N VAL A 149 -2.09 2.55 8.30
CA VAL A 149 -2.20 1.12 7.98
C VAL A 149 -2.44 0.32 9.26
N ALA A 150 -1.56 0.45 10.25
CA ALA A 150 -1.65 -0.28 11.51
C ALA A 150 -3.00 -0.01 12.23
N THR A 151 -3.47 1.23 12.19
CA THR A 151 -4.76 1.61 12.75
C THR A 151 -5.94 0.97 12.03
N VAL A 152 -5.93 0.99 10.69
CA VAL A 152 -7.00 0.35 9.90
C VAL A 152 -7.01 -1.16 10.15
N ILE A 153 -5.87 -1.85 10.08
CA ILE A 153 -5.80 -3.31 10.29
C ILE A 153 -6.36 -3.70 11.67
N ARG A 154 -6.06 -2.91 12.71
CA ARG A 154 -6.63 -3.13 14.06
C ARG A 154 -8.16 -3.13 14.02
N VAL A 155 -8.79 -2.15 13.36
CA VAL A 155 -10.25 -2.07 13.23
C VAL A 155 -10.83 -3.21 12.41
N ILE A 156 -10.16 -3.59 11.32
CA ILE A 156 -10.58 -4.74 10.49
C ILE A 156 -10.59 -6.00 11.32
N ARG A 157 -9.50 -6.29 12.02
CA ARG A 157 -9.36 -7.48 12.86
C ARG A 157 -10.44 -7.52 13.95
N ASP A 158 -10.71 -6.39 14.58
CA ASP A 158 -11.75 -6.29 15.61
C ASP A 158 -13.17 -6.49 15.04
N SER A 159 -13.37 -6.24 13.73
CA SER A 159 -14.62 -6.54 13.03
C SER A 159 -14.78 -8.02 12.63
N GLY A 160 -13.71 -8.81 12.70
CA GLY A 160 -13.68 -10.23 12.31
C GLY A 160 -13.69 -10.48 10.80
N GLN A 161 -13.48 -9.44 9.99
CA GLN A 161 -13.34 -9.57 8.54
C GLN A 161 -11.92 -10.01 8.16
N ASP A 162 -11.83 -10.84 7.13
CA ASP A 162 -10.57 -11.16 6.46
C ASP A 162 -10.31 -10.12 5.36
N PHE A 163 -9.09 -9.60 5.30
CA PHE A 163 -8.75 -8.47 4.45
C PHE A 163 -7.29 -8.51 4.01
N ASP A 164 -7.04 -8.27 2.72
CA ASP A 164 -5.68 -8.19 2.19
C ASP A 164 -5.05 -6.83 2.53
N VAL A 165 -4.09 -6.84 3.47
CA VAL A 165 -3.35 -5.65 3.91
C VAL A 165 -2.73 -4.88 2.74
N ASN A 166 -2.33 -5.56 1.66
CA ASN A 166 -1.76 -4.90 0.48
C ASN A 166 -2.73 -3.91 -0.16
N VAL A 167 -4.03 -4.19 -0.13
CA VAL A 167 -5.06 -3.28 -0.66
C VAL A 167 -5.05 -1.97 0.10
N ILE A 168 -4.88 -1.98 1.43
CA ILE A 168 -4.78 -0.75 2.25
C ILE A 168 -3.53 0.03 1.85
N ILE A 169 -2.38 -0.64 1.75
CA ILE A 169 -1.09 -0.02 1.44
C ILE A 169 -1.13 0.65 0.07
N ILE A 170 -1.58 -0.09 -0.95
CA ILE A 170 -1.70 0.43 -2.32
C ILE A 170 -2.67 1.61 -2.36
N PHE A 171 -3.80 1.50 -1.68
CA PHE A 171 -4.82 2.56 -1.65
C PHE A 171 -4.32 3.86 -1.00
N LEU A 172 -3.60 3.77 0.12
CA LEU A 172 -3.03 4.96 0.77
C LEU A 172 -1.89 5.56 -0.06
N ASN A 173 -1.07 4.72 -0.71
CA ASN A 173 -0.03 5.19 -1.62
C ASN A 173 -0.62 5.85 -2.87
N TYR A 174 -1.76 5.36 -3.38
CA TYR A 174 -2.52 6.00 -4.45
C TYR A 174 -3.01 7.40 -4.04
N MET A 175 -3.59 7.52 -2.84
CA MET A 175 -3.99 8.83 -2.28
C MET A 175 -2.80 9.77 -2.15
N TYR A 176 -1.67 9.27 -1.65
CA TYR A 176 -0.46 10.05 -1.57
C TYR A 176 -0.08 10.51 -2.97
N TRP A 177 0.10 9.59 -3.92
CA TRP A 177 0.53 9.82 -5.30
C TRP A 177 -0.25 10.92 -6.01
N ASN A 178 -1.58 10.96 -5.84
CA ASN A 178 -2.46 11.97 -6.42
C ASN A 178 -2.53 13.31 -5.66
N CYS A 179 -1.78 13.42 -4.55
CA CYS A 179 -1.76 14.55 -3.61
C CYS A 179 -3.07 14.76 -2.87
N ASP A 180 -3.84 13.70 -2.67
CA ASP A 180 -5.09 13.74 -1.93
C ASP A 180 -4.84 13.92 -0.43
N ILE A 181 -3.76 13.33 0.09
CA ILE A 181 -3.41 13.35 1.53
C ILE A 181 -2.06 14.05 1.85
N GLY A 182 -1.28 14.40 0.83
CA GLY A 182 0.00 15.11 0.94
C GLY A 182 -0.10 16.60 0.60
N ARG A 183 0.96 17.35 0.91
CA ARG A 183 1.15 18.71 0.41
C ARG A 183 1.41 18.69 -1.09
N ARG A 184 0.83 19.65 -1.81
CA ARG A 184 1.09 19.95 -3.22
C ARG A 184 1.83 21.29 -3.27
N HIS A 185 2.64 21.49 -4.31
CA HIS A 185 3.20 22.81 -4.64
C HIS A 185 2.08 23.87 -4.67
N GLU A 186 2.33 25.06 -4.10
CA GLU A 186 1.42 26.22 -4.18
C GLU A 186 1.51 26.93 -5.53
#